data_AF-A0A7K1AZD4-F1
#
_entry.id   AF-A0A7K1AZD4-F1
#
_cell.length_a   1.000
_cell.length_b   1.000
_cell.length_c   1.000
_cell.angle_alpha   90.00
_cell.angle_beta   90.00
_cell.angle_gamma   90.00
#
_symmetry.space_group_name_H-M   'P 1'
#
loop_
_entity.id
_entity.type
_entity.pdbx_description
1 polymer ?
#
loop_
_entity_poly.entity_id
_entity_poly.type
_entity_poly.pdbx_seq_one_letter_code
_entity_poly.pdbx_strand_id
1 'polypeptide(L)'
;GFIVVKLKVNSFIATLGLGQVISAIVLKVSFNRQITDVFSGTFEKFGRNQYFGIPVVFFYLAVAGIIIWYVLEHTPVGRFIYATGGNPEAARLAGVKTDRMVWGSLIASSFLAGVAGIVFSAKVGLFTAATGPNYLFPAIAAVFFGASQLKGRPNVAGTFIALYALAFGIKGLQLVVGTDSYWVNPMFQGTTLIIAVSLASQKGLAKMRKRKVQTT
;
A
#
# COMPACT_ATOMS: atom_id res chain seq x y z
N GLY A 1 16.08 2.29 1.67
CA GLY A 1 16.70 3.29 2.55
C GLY A 1 17.96 3.86 1.94
N PHE A 2 19.02 3.05 1.85
CA PHE A 2 20.35 3.49 1.41
C PHE A 2 20.36 4.24 0.09
N ILE A 3 19.82 3.65 -0.97
CA ILE A 3 19.79 4.26 -2.31
C ILE A 3 19.06 5.61 -2.29
N VAL A 4 17.89 5.67 -1.65
CA VAL A 4 17.06 6.88 -1.66
C VAL A 4 17.73 8.05 -0.91
N VAL A 5 18.35 7.78 0.24
CA VAL A 5 18.85 8.85 1.11
C VAL A 5 20.32 9.14 0.92
N LYS A 6 21.18 8.13 0.70
CA LYS A 6 22.61 8.36 0.46
C LYS A 6 22.90 8.72 -0.98
N LEU A 7 22.27 8.04 -1.95
CA LEU A 7 22.46 8.32 -3.37
C LEU A 7 21.50 9.38 -3.91
N LYS A 8 20.59 9.92 -3.07
CA LYS A 8 19.61 10.95 -3.42
C LYS A 8 18.77 10.63 -4.67
N VAL A 9 18.52 9.33 -4.91
CA VAL A 9 17.70 8.87 -6.03
C VAL A 9 16.22 9.06 -5.68
N ASN A 10 15.39 9.39 -6.67
CA ASN A 10 13.94 9.46 -6.49
C ASN A 10 13.41 8.14 -5.91
N SER A 11 12.64 8.24 -4.82
CA SER A 11 12.14 7.06 -4.10
C SER A 11 11.32 6.13 -4.99
N PHE A 12 10.54 6.66 -5.94
CA PHE A 12 9.70 5.87 -6.83
C PHE A 12 10.55 4.99 -7.75
N ILE A 13 11.56 5.57 -8.40
CA ILE A 13 12.48 4.85 -9.30
C ILE A 13 13.24 3.79 -8.52
N ALA A 14 13.76 4.15 -7.33
CA ALA A 14 14.49 3.21 -6.48
C ALA A 14 13.62 2.03 -6.03
N THR A 15 12.36 2.26 -5.64
CA THR A 15 11.45 1.18 -5.21
C THR A 15 10.98 0.30 -6.36
N LEU A 16 10.73 0.87 -7.54
CA LEU A 16 10.36 0.09 -8.72
C LEU A 16 11.53 -0.79 -9.17
N GLY A 17 12.74 -0.23 -9.26
CA GLY A 17 13.94 -0.99 -9.61
C GLY A 17 14.24 -2.11 -8.62
N LEU A 18 14.16 -1.81 -7.31
CA LEU A 18 14.35 -2.83 -6.27
C LEU A 18 13.27 -3.93 -6.33
N GLY A 19 12.02 -3.58 -6.64
CA GLY A 19 10.95 -4.55 -6.85
C GLY A 19 11.26 -5.54 -7.99
N GLN A 20 11.86 -5.07 -9.08
CA GLN A 20 12.30 -5.94 -10.18
C GLN A 20 13.46 -6.85 -9.77
N VAL A 21 14.45 -6.31 -9.05
CA VAL A 21 15.58 -7.12 -8.53
C VAL A 21 15.08 -8.22 -7.58
N ILE A 22 14.18 -7.88 -6.66
CA ILE A 22 13.58 -8.86 -5.74
C ILE A 22 12.79 -9.91 -6.52
N SER A 23 12.01 -9.51 -7.52
CA SER A 23 11.24 -10.44 -8.36
C SER A 23 12.17 -11.41 -9.11
N ALA A 24 13.29 -10.94 -9.64
CA ALA A 24 14.30 -11.79 -10.29
C ALA A 24 14.95 -12.78 -9.31
N ILE A 25 15.29 -12.35 -8.09
CA ILE A 25 15.82 -13.23 -7.04
C ILE A 25 14.80 -14.30 -6.67
N VAL A 26 13.53 -13.91 -6.49
CA VAL A 26 12.44 -14.83 -6.18
C VAL A 26 12.27 -15.87 -7.30
N LEU A 27 12.30 -15.46 -8.57
CA LEU A 27 12.23 -16.38 -9.70
C LEU A 27 13.39 -17.37 -9.72
N LYS A 28 14.62 -16.89 -9.44
CA LYS A 28 15.82 -17.74 -9.35
C LYS A 28 15.68 -18.78 -8.24
N VAL A 29 15.24 -18.38 -7.04
CA VAL A 29 15.09 -19.27 -5.89
C VAL A 29 13.94 -20.26 -6.08
N SER A 30 12.84 -19.82 -6.71
CA SER A 30 11.65 -20.64 -6.89
C SER A 30 11.73 -21.54 -8.13
N PHE A 31 12.83 -21.48 -8.92
CA PHE A 31 12.98 -22.15 -10.21
C PHE A 31 11.80 -21.92 -11.17
N ASN A 32 11.15 -20.75 -11.06
CA ASN A 32 9.91 -20.43 -11.77
C ASN A 32 8.76 -21.43 -11.57
N ARG A 33 8.75 -22.18 -10.45
CA ARG A 33 7.70 -23.15 -10.12
C ARG A 33 6.72 -22.56 -9.13
N GLN A 34 5.47 -23.03 -9.21
CA GLN A 34 4.51 -22.84 -8.14
C GLN A 34 4.86 -23.82 -7.02
N ILE A 35 4.94 -23.32 -5.79
CA ILE A 35 5.23 -24.15 -4.62
C ILE A 35 3.88 -24.43 -3.95
N THR A 36 3.48 -25.69 -3.93
CA THR A 36 2.20 -26.17 -3.36
C THR A 36 2.37 -27.25 -2.29
N ASP A 37 3.48 -28.00 -2.32
CA ASP A 37 3.67 -29.22 -1.48
C ASP A 37 4.30 -29.00 -0.10
N VAL A 38 4.65 -27.76 0.27
CA VAL A 38 5.51 -27.48 1.44
C VAL A 38 4.74 -26.89 2.63
N PHE A 39 3.43 -26.69 2.50
CA PHE A 39 2.65 -26.05 3.55
C PHE A 39 2.18 -27.07 4.59
N SER A 40 2.77 -27.03 5.78
CA SER A 40 2.28 -27.81 6.91
C SER A 40 0.83 -27.41 7.25
N GLY A 41 0.01 -28.35 7.73
CA GLY A 41 -1.37 -28.07 8.14
C GLY A 41 -1.49 -26.97 9.21
N THR A 42 -0.44 -26.75 10.01
CA THR A 42 -0.37 -25.63 10.97
C THR A 42 -0.21 -24.28 10.27
N PHE A 43 0.57 -24.22 9.19
CA PHE A 43 0.75 -23.01 8.39
C PHE A 43 -0.52 -22.65 7.61
N GLU A 44 -1.24 -23.64 7.08
CA GLU A 44 -2.54 -23.40 6.46
C GLU A 44 -3.58 -22.90 7.48
N LYS A 45 -3.63 -23.48 8.69
CA LYS A 45 -4.49 -22.98 9.77
C LYS A 45 -4.19 -21.52 10.12
N PHE A 46 -2.92 -21.10 10.09
CA PHE A 46 -2.55 -19.71 10.36
C PHE A 46 -3.20 -18.70 9.38
N GLY A 47 -3.44 -19.08 8.12
CA GLY A 47 -4.01 -18.20 7.10
C GLY A 47 -5.47 -18.47 6.74
N ARG A 48 -5.96 -19.70 6.92
CA ARG A 48 -7.32 -20.14 6.52
C ARG A 48 -8.31 -20.23 7.67
N ASN A 49 -7.85 -20.11 8.93
CA ASN A 49 -8.76 -20.20 10.06
C ASN A 49 -9.81 -19.07 10.04
N GLN A 50 -10.98 -19.36 10.58
CA GLN A 50 -12.09 -18.42 10.69
C GLN A 50 -12.55 -18.36 12.14
N TYR A 51 -12.72 -17.14 12.64
CA TYR A 51 -13.30 -16.88 13.95
C TYR A 51 -14.63 -16.18 13.73
N PHE A 52 -15.72 -16.72 14.29
CA PHE A 52 -17.07 -16.14 14.14
C PHE A 52 -17.50 -15.92 12.67
N GLY A 53 -17.05 -16.78 11.74
CA GLY A 53 -17.33 -16.65 10.30
C GLY A 53 -16.48 -15.59 9.57
N ILE A 54 -15.58 -14.90 10.28
CA ILE A 54 -14.67 -13.91 9.70
C ILE A 54 -13.28 -14.55 9.52
N PRO A 55 -12.67 -14.46 8.32
CA PRO A 55 -11.31 -14.94 8.10
C PRO A 55 -10.29 -14.27 9.02
N VAL A 56 -9.37 -15.04 9.60
CA VAL A 56 -8.32 -14.55 10.52
C VAL A 56 -7.48 -13.41 9.91
N VAL A 57 -7.32 -13.42 8.59
CA VAL A 57 -6.60 -12.38 7.83
C VAL A 57 -7.19 -10.98 8.02
N PHE A 58 -8.51 -10.87 8.25
CA PHE A 58 -9.16 -9.59 8.58
C PHE A 58 -8.64 -9.05 9.91
N PHE A 59 -8.46 -9.91 10.93
CA PHE A 59 -7.94 -9.50 12.23
C PHE A 59 -6.47 -9.06 12.13
N TYR A 60 -5.64 -9.76 11.34
CA TYR A 60 -4.26 -9.30 11.10
C TYR A 60 -4.22 -7.92 10.44
N LEU A 61 -5.09 -7.68 9.46
CA LEU A 61 -5.22 -6.38 8.82
C LEU A 61 -5.71 -5.31 9.82
N ALA A 62 -6.70 -5.62 10.64
CA ALA A 62 -7.25 -4.71 11.64
C ALA A 62 -6.19 -4.32 12.68
N VAL A 63 -5.46 -5.29 13.23
CA VAL A 63 -4.37 -5.06 14.19
C VAL A 63 -3.26 -4.21 13.57
N ALA A 64 -2.79 -4.58 12.36
CA ALA A 64 -1.79 -3.78 11.66
C ALA A 64 -2.28 -2.35 11.38
N GLY A 65 -3.56 -2.21 10.98
CA GLY A 65 -4.21 -0.93 10.76
C GLY A 65 -4.25 -0.07 12.02
N ILE A 66 -4.65 -0.63 13.16
CA ILE A 66 -4.67 0.07 14.45
C ILE A 66 -3.28 0.52 14.87
N ILE A 67 -2.26 -0.34 14.71
CA ILE A 67 -0.87 0.01 15.02
C ILE A 67 -0.41 1.18 14.15
N ILE A 68 -0.61 1.10 12.83
CA ILE A 68 -0.22 2.15 11.89
C ILE A 68 -0.99 3.45 12.20
N TRP A 69 -2.28 3.34 12.51
CA TRP A 69 -3.12 4.46 12.87
C TRP A 69 -2.62 5.17 14.13
N TYR A 70 -2.33 4.41 15.17
CA TYR A 70 -1.76 4.94 16.41
C TYR A 70 -0.42 5.61 16.16
N VAL A 71 0.49 4.96 15.41
CA VAL A 71 1.79 5.53 15.06
C VAL A 71 1.65 6.82 14.25
N LEU A 72 0.79 6.85 13.24
CA LEU A 72 0.65 8.02 12.36
C LEU A 72 -0.07 9.20 13.01
N GLU A 73 -1.09 8.95 13.83
CA GLU A 73 -1.96 9.99 14.37
C GLU A 73 -1.65 10.38 15.82
N HIS A 74 -1.10 9.47 16.62
CA HIS A 74 -0.89 9.70 18.05
C HIS A 74 0.60 9.81 18.45
N THR A 75 1.55 9.55 17.54
CA THR A 75 2.98 9.65 17.88
C THR A 75 3.69 10.83 17.20
N PRO A 76 4.79 11.36 17.80
CA PRO A 76 5.64 12.36 17.16
C PRO A 76 6.22 11.90 15.82
N VAL A 77 6.48 10.60 15.67
CA VAL A 77 7.04 10.02 14.44
C VAL A 77 6.08 10.24 13.27
N GLY A 78 4.78 10.01 13.46
CA GLY A 78 3.76 10.30 12.45
C GLY A 78 3.77 11.74 11.97
N ARG A 79 3.87 12.71 12.91
CA ARG A 79 3.96 14.14 12.57
C ARG A 79 5.18 14.46 11.71
N PHE A 80 6.34 13.89 12.04
CA PHE A 80 7.57 14.08 11.27
C PHE A 80 7.51 13.43 9.89
N ILE A 81 6.86 12.27 9.75
CA ILE A 81 6.63 11.61 8.45
C ILE A 81 5.75 12.49 7.56
N TYR A 82 4.62 13.01 8.08
CA TYR A 82 3.75 13.90 7.31
C TYR A 82 4.43 15.22 6.92
N ALA A 83 5.24 15.79 7.81
CA ALA A 83 6.00 17.00 7.51
C ALA A 83 7.03 16.74 6.40
N THR A 84 7.77 15.63 6.50
CA THR A 84 8.77 15.23 5.50
C THR A 84 8.14 14.96 4.13
N GLY A 85 6.96 14.34 4.07
CA GLY A 85 6.26 14.06 2.81
C GLY A 85 5.62 15.29 2.16
N GLY A 86 5.31 16.34 2.92
CA GLY A 86 4.74 17.58 2.39
C GLY A 86 5.79 18.51 1.80
N ASN A 87 6.84 18.80 2.57
CA ASN A 87 8.00 19.56 2.09
C ASN A 87 9.26 19.13 2.88
N PRO A 88 10.14 18.31 2.28
CA PRO A 88 11.32 17.81 2.97
C PRO A 88 12.33 18.91 3.33
N GLU A 89 12.46 19.96 2.52
CA GLU A 89 13.37 21.08 2.82
C GLU A 89 12.88 21.89 4.03
N ALA A 90 11.58 22.22 4.05
CA ALA A 90 10.99 22.92 5.18
C ALA A 90 11.05 22.09 6.48
N ALA A 91 10.83 20.78 6.39
CA ALA A 91 10.96 19.87 7.53
C ALA A 91 12.41 19.83 8.07
N ARG A 92 13.41 19.83 7.17
CA ARG A 92 14.83 19.87 7.56
C ARG A 92 15.19 21.19 8.25
N LEU A 93 14.68 22.33 7.76
CA LEU A 93 14.86 23.64 8.41
C LEU A 93 14.19 23.70 9.79
N ALA A 94 13.09 22.98 9.98
CA ALA A 94 12.43 22.82 11.28
C ALA A 94 13.12 21.80 12.23
N GLY A 95 14.33 21.33 11.90
CA GLY A 95 15.12 20.42 12.73
C GLY A 95 14.73 18.94 12.63
N VAL A 96 13.84 18.56 11.71
CA VAL A 96 13.45 17.16 11.50
C VAL A 96 14.56 16.44 10.73
N LYS A 97 15.01 15.29 11.26
CA LYS A 97 15.95 14.39 10.56
C LYS A 97 15.23 13.63 9.46
N THR A 98 14.90 14.32 8.36
CA THR A 98 14.13 13.81 7.21
C THR A 98 14.67 12.47 6.68
N ASP A 99 16.00 12.35 6.61
CA ASP A 99 16.69 11.16 6.14
C ASP A 99 16.36 9.91 6.97
N ARG A 100 16.26 10.05 8.30
CA ARG A 100 15.87 8.96 9.20
C ARG A 100 14.40 8.59 9.04
N MET A 101 13.54 9.59 8.81
CA MET A 101 12.11 9.37 8.60
C MET A 101 11.84 8.61 7.30
N VAL A 102 12.54 8.96 6.22
CA VAL A 102 12.45 8.25 4.93
C VAL A 102 12.98 6.81 5.06
N TRP A 103 14.12 6.61 5.72
CA TRP A 103 14.64 5.26 5.97
C TRP A 103 13.67 4.41 6.78
N GLY A 104 13.18 4.93 7.91
CA GLY A 104 12.26 4.21 8.78
C GLY A 104 10.96 3.85 8.07
N SER A 105 10.42 4.77 7.27
CA SER A 105 9.19 4.53 6.48
C SER A 105 9.39 3.42 5.44
N LEU A 106 10.54 3.40 4.75
CA LEU A 106 10.85 2.36 3.77
C LEU A 106 11.03 0.98 4.44
N ILE A 107 11.74 0.93 5.58
CA ILE A 107 11.94 -0.33 6.33
C ILE A 107 10.61 -0.85 6.87
N ALA A 108 9.79 0.02 7.48
CA ALA A 108 8.48 -0.35 7.99
C ALA A 108 7.56 -0.87 6.87
N SER A 109 7.55 -0.21 5.71
CA SER A 109 6.79 -0.66 4.53
C SER A 109 7.26 -2.03 4.02
N SER A 110 8.58 -2.24 3.90
CA SER A 110 9.14 -3.54 3.49
C SER A 110 8.82 -4.65 4.50
N PHE A 111 8.88 -4.35 5.80
CA PHE A 111 8.52 -5.30 6.85
C PHE A 111 7.04 -5.71 6.76
N LEU A 112 6.14 -4.73 6.65
CA LEU A 112 4.71 -4.98 6.49
C LEU A 112 4.40 -5.75 5.20
N ALA A 113 5.07 -5.43 4.09
CA ALA A 113 4.94 -6.17 2.84
C ALA A 113 5.41 -7.63 2.97
N GLY A 114 6.52 -7.87 3.69
CA GLY A 114 7.01 -9.22 3.97
C GLY A 114 6.03 -10.03 4.83
N VAL A 115 5.52 -9.44 5.91
CA VAL A 115 4.50 -10.07 6.78
C VAL A 115 3.22 -10.35 5.98
N ALA A 116 2.77 -9.41 5.16
CA ALA A 116 1.60 -9.59 4.29
C ALA A 116 1.80 -10.73 3.28
N GLY A 117 3.01 -10.88 2.73
CA GLY A 117 3.36 -12.00 1.85
C GLY A 117 3.26 -13.36 2.56
N ILE A 118 3.77 -13.47 3.78
CA ILE A 118 3.69 -14.70 4.59
C ILE A 118 2.22 -15.07 4.86
N VAL A 119 1.43 -14.09 5.32
CA VAL A 119 0.00 -14.28 5.58
C VAL A 119 -0.76 -14.66 4.31
N PHE A 120 -0.41 -14.05 3.18
CA PHE A 120 -1.03 -14.34 1.89
C PHE A 120 -0.74 -15.78 1.44
N SER A 121 0.52 -16.21 1.49
CA SER A 121 0.90 -17.59 1.17
C SER A 121 0.19 -18.60 2.08
N ALA A 122 0.07 -18.30 3.38
CA ALA A 122 -0.69 -19.13 4.32
C ALA A 122 -2.19 -19.22 3.98
N LYS A 123 -2.78 -18.13 3.47
CA LYS A 123 -4.21 -18.09 3.11
C LYS A 123 -4.50 -18.90 1.84
N VAL A 124 -3.66 -18.75 0.81
CA VAL A 124 -3.91 -19.36 -0.50
C VAL A 124 -3.42 -20.82 -0.52
N GLY A 125 -2.43 -21.18 0.29
CA GLY A 125 -1.84 -22.52 0.30
C GLY A 125 -0.97 -22.82 -0.93
N LEU A 126 -0.62 -21.78 -1.68
CA LEU A 126 0.30 -21.86 -2.81
C LEU A 126 1.12 -20.57 -2.90
N PHE A 127 2.30 -20.71 -3.48
CA PHE A 127 3.16 -19.57 -3.79
C PHE A 127 3.46 -19.52 -5.29
N THR A 128 3.36 -18.32 -5.85
CA THR A 128 3.81 -18.00 -7.21
C THR A 128 4.49 -16.63 -7.24
N ALA A 129 5.58 -16.51 -7.99
CA ALA A 129 6.37 -15.28 -8.08
C ALA A 129 5.58 -14.10 -8.71
N ALA A 130 4.55 -14.39 -9.51
CA ALA A 130 3.77 -13.37 -10.20
C ALA A 130 2.82 -12.58 -9.28
N THR A 131 2.55 -13.04 -8.05
CA THR A 131 1.50 -12.45 -7.22
C THR A 131 1.88 -11.11 -6.60
N GLY A 132 3.11 -10.95 -6.11
CA GLY A 132 3.54 -9.73 -5.42
C GLY A 132 3.34 -8.44 -6.24
N PRO A 133 3.86 -8.36 -7.48
CA PRO A 133 3.73 -7.17 -8.32
C PRO A 133 2.28 -6.73 -8.56
N ASN A 134 1.33 -7.66 -8.66
CA ASN A 134 -0.08 -7.37 -8.91
C ASN A 134 -0.76 -6.60 -7.76
N TYR A 135 -0.18 -6.62 -6.56
CA TYR A 135 -0.70 -5.87 -5.41
C TYR A 135 -0.14 -4.45 -5.27
N LEU A 136 0.90 -4.09 -6.02
CA LEU A 136 1.51 -2.76 -5.94
C LEU A 136 0.53 -1.67 -6.39
N PHE A 137 -0.11 -1.90 -7.54
CA PHE A 137 -0.99 -0.91 -8.16
C PHE A 137 -2.29 -0.68 -7.36
N PRO A 138 -3.02 -1.72 -6.90
CA PRO A 138 -4.20 -1.55 -6.05
C PRO A 138 -3.88 -0.90 -4.71
N ALA A 139 -2.71 -1.18 -4.13
CA ALA A 139 -2.29 -0.56 -2.86
C ALA A 139 -2.12 0.95 -3.01
N ILE A 140 -1.47 1.40 -4.09
CA ILE A 140 -1.33 2.82 -4.41
C ILE A 140 -2.71 3.44 -4.65
N ALA A 141 -3.57 2.77 -5.43
CA ALA A 141 -4.93 3.24 -5.70
C ALA A 141 -5.76 3.44 -4.42
N ALA A 142 -5.75 2.48 -3.50
CA ALA A 142 -6.47 2.57 -2.24
C ALA A 142 -5.98 3.74 -1.37
N VAL A 143 -4.67 3.94 -1.25
CA VAL A 143 -4.10 5.02 -0.42
C VAL A 143 -4.43 6.40 -0.98
N PHE A 144 -4.27 6.60 -2.29
CA PHE A 144 -4.58 7.89 -2.92
C PHE A 144 -6.08 8.18 -2.95
N PHE A 145 -6.90 7.16 -3.21
CA PHE A 145 -8.36 7.30 -3.16
C PHE A 145 -8.83 7.64 -1.74
N GLY A 146 -8.32 6.94 -0.73
CA GLY A 146 -8.63 7.19 0.67
C GLY A 146 -8.20 8.57 1.16
N ALA A 147 -7.01 9.03 0.74
CA ALA A 147 -6.51 10.37 1.06
C ALA A 147 -7.44 11.49 0.56
N SER A 148 -8.13 11.27 -0.57
CA SER A 148 -9.02 12.25 -1.19
C SER A 148 -10.37 12.43 -0.47
N GLN A 149 -10.84 11.42 0.28
CA GLN A 149 -12.19 11.41 0.85
C GLN A 149 -12.31 12.16 2.18
N LEU A 150 -11.33 12.05 3.07
CA LEU A 150 -11.51 12.50 4.47
C LEU A 150 -10.67 13.75 4.83
N LYS A 151 -9.34 13.64 4.82
CA LYS A 151 -8.44 14.67 5.40
C LYS A 151 -7.59 15.41 4.36
N GLY A 152 -7.74 15.09 3.07
CA GLY A 152 -6.87 15.63 2.01
C GLY A 152 -5.39 15.27 2.20
N ARG A 153 -5.13 14.23 3.00
CA ARG A 153 -3.82 13.66 3.35
C ARG A 153 -4.01 12.15 3.54
N PRO A 154 -2.98 11.33 3.27
CA PRO A 154 -3.05 9.88 3.48
C PRO A 154 -3.40 9.56 4.93
N ASN A 155 -4.45 8.76 5.14
CA ASN A 155 -4.88 8.35 6.47
C ASN A 155 -5.31 6.87 6.45
N VAL A 156 -5.28 6.25 7.62
CA VAL A 156 -5.57 4.81 7.73
C VAL A 156 -7.05 4.55 7.48
N ALA A 157 -7.94 5.28 8.14
CA ALA A 157 -9.39 5.09 8.01
C ALA A 157 -9.90 5.24 6.55
N GLY A 158 -9.43 6.27 5.83
CA GLY A 158 -9.79 6.47 4.43
C GLY A 158 -9.19 5.40 3.51
N THR A 159 -7.99 4.91 3.82
CA THR A 159 -7.39 3.79 3.08
C THR A 159 -8.22 2.52 3.23
N PHE A 160 -8.75 2.23 4.43
CA PHE A 160 -9.65 1.10 4.64
C PHE A 160 -10.94 1.24 3.83
N ILE A 161 -11.61 2.39 3.91
CA ILE A 161 -12.84 2.66 3.16
C ILE A 161 -12.59 2.51 1.66
N ALA A 162 -11.49 3.09 1.15
CA ALA A 162 -11.10 2.98 -0.24
C ALA A 162 -10.80 1.53 -0.66
N LEU A 163 -10.09 0.76 0.16
CA LEU A 163 -9.76 -0.64 -0.11
C LEU A 163 -11.04 -1.49 -0.22
N TYR A 164 -11.98 -1.31 0.71
CA TYR A 164 -13.27 -2.01 0.64
C TYR A 164 -14.12 -1.54 -0.53
N ALA A 165 -14.21 -0.24 -0.80
CA ALA A 165 -14.94 0.27 -1.96
C ALA A 165 -14.38 -0.28 -3.29
N LEU A 166 -13.06 -0.37 -3.41
CA LEU A 166 -12.39 -1.00 -4.54
C LEU A 166 -12.73 -2.49 -4.63
N ALA A 167 -12.63 -3.22 -3.51
CA ALA A 167 -12.92 -4.64 -3.48
C ALA A 167 -14.38 -4.94 -3.85
N PHE A 168 -15.33 -4.21 -3.28
CA PHE A 168 -16.75 -4.32 -3.61
C PHE A 168 -17.04 -3.91 -5.05
N GLY A 169 -16.41 -2.84 -5.57
CA GLY A 169 -16.56 -2.43 -6.96
C GLY A 169 -16.09 -3.49 -7.94
N ILE A 170 -14.88 -4.04 -7.72
CA ILE A 170 -14.34 -5.13 -8.56
C ILE A 170 -15.26 -6.35 -8.49
N LYS A 171 -15.64 -6.79 -7.28
CA LYS A 171 -16.47 -7.98 -7.09
C LYS A 171 -17.88 -7.81 -7.64
N GLY A 172 -18.48 -6.64 -7.46
CA GLY A 172 -19.78 -6.30 -8.03
C GLY A 172 -19.78 -6.31 -9.55
N LEU A 173 -18.78 -5.69 -10.19
CA LEU A 173 -18.65 -5.74 -11.65
C LEU A 173 -18.39 -7.16 -12.18
N GLN A 174 -17.57 -7.95 -11.47
CA GLN A 174 -17.34 -9.36 -11.84
C GLN A 174 -18.62 -10.20 -11.79
N LEU A 175 -19.57 -9.89 -10.90
CA LEU A 175 -20.86 -10.58 -10.84
C LEU A 175 -21.79 -10.21 -12.01
N VAL A 176 -21.72 -8.98 -12.50
CA VAL A 176 -22.58 -8.49 -13.60
C VAL A 176 -22.06 -8.90 -14.97
N VAL A 177 -20.74 -8.83 -15.18
CA VAL A 177 -20.10 -9.09 -16.49
C VAL A 177 -19.77 -10.58 -16.67
N GLY A 178 -19.84 -11.37 -15.59
CA GLY A 178 -19.48 -12.79 -15.58
C GLY A 178 -18.04 -13.02 -15.12
N THR A 179 -17.83 -14.12 -14.39
CA THR A 179 -16.56 -14.46 -13.73
C THR A 179 -15.41 -14.78 -14.68
N ASP A 180 -15.69 -15.04 -15.96
CA ASP A 180 -14.68 -15.36 -16.98
C ASP A 180 -13.99 -14.11 -17.56
N SER A 181 -14.43 -12.91 -17.16
CA SER A 181 -13.85 -11.66 -17.60
C SER A 181 -12.64 -11.24 -16.76
N TYR A 182 -11.49 -11.84 -17.06
CA TYR A 182 -10.20 -11.52 -16.41
C TYR A 182 -9.75 -10.07 -16.61
N TRP A 183 -10.25 -9.39 -17.65
CA TRP A 183 -9.94 -7.98 -17.96
C TRP A 183 -10.58 -6.98 -16.98
N VAL A 184 -11.66 -7.36 -16.29
CA VAL A 184 -12.43 -6.46 -15.40
C VAL A 184 -11.57 -5.99 -14.23
N ASN A 185 -10.74 -6.88 -13.68
CA ASN A 185 -9.90 -6.58 -12.52
C ASN A 185 -8.85 -5.48 -12.80
N PRO A 186 -7.95 -5.62 -13.81
CA PRO A 186 -6.97 -4.58 -14.12
C PRO A 186 -7.62 -3.30 -14.66
N MET A 187 -8.69 -3.38 -15.46
CA MET A 187 -9.39 -2.19 -15.96
C MET A 187 -9.98 -1.37 -14.82
N PHE A 188 -10.72 -1.99 -13.90
CA PHE A 188 -11.35 -1.27 -12.79
C PHE A 188 -10.31 -0.66 -11.86
N GLN A 189 -9.25 -1.39 -11.54
CA GLN A 189 -8.14 -0.87 -10.74
C GLN A 189 -7.50 0.33 -11.43
N GLY A 190 -7.19 0.19 -12.72
CA GLY A 190 -6.59 1.24 -13.57
C GLY A 190 -7.43 2.51 -13.58
N THR A 191 -8.69 2.39 -13.97
CA THR A 191 -9.63 3.50 -14.03
C THR A 191 -9.84 4.14 -12.66
N THR A 192 -9.97 3.34 -11.60
CA THR A 192 -10.16 3.91 -10.25
C THR A 192 -8.91 4.64 -9.77
N LEU A 193 -7.70 4.14 -10.03
CA LEU A 193 -6.48 4.88 -9.71
C LEU A 193 -6.45 6.21 -10.44
N ILE A 194 -6.73 6.23 -11.74
CA ILE A 194 -6.74 7.45 -12.56
C ILE A 194 -7.74 8.46 -11.98
N ILE A 195 -8.97 8.02 -11.68
CA ILE A 195 -10.00 8.87 -11.07
C ILE A 195 -9.53 9.38 -9.71
N ALA A 196 -9.03 8.50 -8.84
CA ALA A 196 -8.58 8.84 -7.50
C ALA A 196 -7.45 9.89 -7.52
N VAL A 197 -6.44 9.68 -8.35
CA VAL A 197 -5.30 10.59 -8.49
C VAL A 197 -5.73 11.91 -9.14
N SER A 198 -6.62 11.87 -10.13
CA SER A 198 -7.14 13.08 -10.77
C SER A 198 -7.92 13.94 -9.78
N LEU A 199 -8.81 13.33 -8.99
CA LEU A 199 -9.56 14.02 -7.93
C LEU A 199 -8.63 14.54 -6.82
N ALA A 200 -7.63 13.75 -6.41
CA ALA A 200 -6.64 14.18 -5.42
C ALA A 200 -5.80 15.37 -5.92
N SER A 201 -5.36 15.33 -7.18
CA SER A 201 -4.59 16.39 -7.83
C SER A 201 -5.40 17.69 -7.95
N GLN A 202 -6.65 17.60 -8.39
CA GLN A 202 -7.55 18.76 -8.50
C GLN A 202 -7.81 19.41 -7.14
N LYS A 203 -8.03 18.63 -6.08
CA LYS A 203 -8.18 19.16 -4.72
C LYS A 203 -6.90 19.85 -4.23
N GLY A 204 -5.73 19.33 -4.58
CA GLY A 204 -4.44 19.98 -4.34
C GLY A 204 -4.31 21.33 -5.06
N LEU A 205 -4.64 21.38 -6.34
CA LEU A 205 -4.63 22.59 -7.17
C LEU A 205 -5.62 23.65 -6.68
N ALA A 206 -6.83 23.25 -6.30
CA ALA A 206 -7.86 24.14 -5.75
C ALA A 206 -7.41 24.80 -4.44
N LYS A 207 -6.72 24.06 -3.56
CA LYS A 207 -6.18 24.58 -2.30
C LYS A 207 -5.04 25.59 -2.53
N MET A 208 -4.18 25.36 -3.52
CA MET A 208 -3.12 26.30 -3.89
C MET A 208 -3.68 27.59 -4.49
N ARG A 209 -4.70 27.50 -5.35
CA ARG A 209 -5.39 28.68 -5.90
C ARG A 209 -6.01 29.55 -4.81
N LYS A 210 -6.69 28.97 -3.81
CA LYS A 210 -7.27 29.73 -2.68
C LYS A 210 -6.21 30.46 -1.83
N ARG A 211 -5.02 29.86 -1.63
CA ARG A 211 -3.93 30.52 -0.88
C ARG A 211 -3.35 31.73 -1.59
N LYS A 212 -3.19 31.68 -2.92
CA LYS A 212 -2.66 32.81 -3.70
C LYS A 212 -3.57 34.04 -3.65
N VAL A 213 -4.89 33.84 -3.58
CA VAL A 213 -5.88 34.93 -3.54
C VAL A 213 -5.92 35.64 -2.18
N GLN A 214 -5.54 34.99 -1.07
CA GLN A 214 -5.53 35.59 0.27
C GLN A 214 -4.26 36.40 0.59
N THR A 215 -3.23 36.30 -0.24
CA THR A 215 -1.93 37.00 -0.07
C THR A 215 -1.78 38.22 -1.00
N THR A 216 -2.83 38.56 -1.74
CA THR A 216 -2.98 39.77 -2.57
C THR A 216 -4.12 40.59 -2.00
#